data_AF-A0A4U5V4W5-F1
#
_entry.id   AF-A0A4U5V4W5-F1
#
_cell.length_a   1.000
_cell.length_b   1.000
_cell.length_c   1.000
_cell.angle_alpha   90.00
_cell.angle_beta   90.00
_cell.angle_gamma   90.00
#
_symmetry.space_group_name_H-M   'P 1'
#
loop_
_entity.id
_entity.type
_entity.pdbx_description
1 polymer ?
#
loop_
_entity_poly.entity_id
_entity_poly.type
_entity_poly.pdbx_seq_one_letter_code
_entity_poly.pdbx_strand_id
1 'polypeptide(L)'
;MAGAREGFEWRVGEKGDWDDVVVAKEDMPTILPCIDTTVRGAVAVNWMVESPGSDKSKMVLLANERKEISGGASKASMRLADHNFQETGVFSLFFLPKMEDITVAPAAPIPQHSTLRLIASVNPDSAISKITWVSPDGVSMKSERKPNTGTVAKLPQVLNNDSGTYVCMVRSWAPLISTATKAQASFTLTCPPVQGDYVLLHWMPPDPRKQGNFKLVYQYDRWRGSFLMSEQSRRVQLAGPPYNAEAGSFSFLLAPGLKEGGLYSCDVLLNDNAFSQRTQLSVLKVKTTQHASKMELVCLYSERSQVQSVNWKYQNKSRQLKMSSNSPGSISTILPMPITSETAGNYTCTLQLKNGQIVRATQAVSLPYEGIEQSLSVQSREVENIYENPEDVRQAPPEGPVYMDLKPRGEDDVYKELERYEQCQS
;
A
#
# COMPACT_ATOMS: atom_id res chain seq x y z
N MET A 1 -4.96 -38.78 -36.13
CA MET A 1 -6.04 -38.61 -35.13
C MET A 1 -5.36 -38.67 -33.77
N ALA A 2 -5.07 -37.51 -33.18
CA ALA A 2 -5.83 -36.89 -32.08
C ALA A 2 -5.69 -37.71 -30.77
N GLY A 3 -5.19 -37.17 -29.65
CA GLY A 3 -4.86 -35.79 -29.32
C GLY A 3 -4.07 -35.72 -28.02
N ALA A 4 -3.46 -34.55 -27.82
CA ALA A 4 -2.70 -34.16 -26.64
C ALA A 4 -3.55 -34.16 -25.36
N ARG A 5 -2.91 -34.41 -24.22
CA ARG A 5 -3.32 -33.81 -22.94
C ARG A 5 -2.11 -33.16 -22.27
N GLU A 6 -2.20 -31.85 -22.22
CA GLU A 6 -1.30 -30.88 -21.61
C GLU A 6 -1.18 -31.17 -20.11
N GLY A 7 0.06 -31.26 -19.62
CA GLY A 7 0.35 -31.24 -18.20
C GLY A 7 0.36 -29.78 -17.73
N PHE A 8 -0.65 -29.38 -16.96
CA PHE A 8 -0.66 -28.12 -16.24
C PHE A 8 0.15 -28.28 -14.95
N GLU A 9 1.36 -27.73 -14.95
CA GLU A 9 2.22 -27.59 -13.78
C GLU A 9 1.78 -26.35 -12.98
N TRP A 10 1.15 -26.55 -11.81
CA TRP A 10 0.79 -25.45 -10.92
C TRP A 10 2.02 -24.98 -10.15
N ARG A 11 2.35 -23.68 -10.28
CA ARG A 11 3.41 -23.05 -9.49
C ARG A 11 2.88 -22.61 -8.14
N VAL A 12 3.55 -23.09 -7.11
CA VAL A 12 3.42 -22.74 -5.69
C VAL A 12 3.54 -21.22 -5.52
N GLY A 13 2.58 -20.61 -4.83
CA GLY A 13 2.69 -19.21 -4.39
C GLY A 13 3.89 -19.03 -3.47
N GLU A 14 4.76 -18.08 -3.79
CA GLU A 14 5.93 -17.77 -2.97
C GLU A 14 5.50 -17.10 -1.65
N LYS A 15 6.10 -17.61 -0.57
CA LYS A 15 6.16 -17.11 0.80
C LYS A 15 6.15 -15.57 0.88
N GLY A 16 5.04 -14.99 1.35
CA GLY A 16 4.98 -13.57 1.75
C GLY A 16 3.69 -12.79 1.46
N ASP A 17 2.78 -13.27 0.62
CA ASP A 17 1.53 -12.55 0.32
C ASP A 17 0.39 -13.03 1.21
N TRP A 18 0.15 -12.31 2.30
CA TRP A 18 -1.15 -12.33 2.99
C TRP A 18 -2.00 -11.22 2.38
N ASP A 19 -2.69 -11.49 1.28
CA ASP A 19 -3.55 -10.51 0.61
C ASP A 19 -4.83 -10.21 1.43
N ASP A 20 -5.33 -11.19 2.18
CA ASP A 20 -6.53 -11.08 3.01
C ASP A 20 -6.27 -11.44 4.48
N VAL A 21 -6.63 -10.52 5.38
CA VAL A 21 -6.55 -10.72 6.84
C VAL A 21 -7.95 -10.95 7.39
N VAL A 22 -8.22 -12.15 7.89
CA VAL A 22 -9.46 -12.49 8.60
C VAL A 22 -9.17 -12.61 10.08
N VAL A 23 -9.81 -11.78 10.90
CA VAL A 23 -9.77 -11.89 12.36
C VAL A 23 -10.95 -12.72 12.81
N ALA A 24 -10.67 -13.79 13.54
CA ALA A 24 -11.66 -14.70 14.07
C ALA A 24 -11.48 -14.86 15.58
N LYS A 25 -12.58 -15.08 16.29
CA LYS A 25 -12.56 -15.39 17.72
C LYS A 25 -12.38 -16.90 17.91
N GLU A 26 -11.67 -17.32 18.95
CA GLU A 26 -11.57 -18.72 19.34
C GLU A 26 -12.94 -19.40 19.38
N ASP A 27 -12.98 -20.63 18.85
CA ASP A 27 -14.17 -21.49 18.76
C ASP A 27 -15.36 -20.89 17.99
N MET A 28 -15.19 -19.72 17.36
CA MET A 28 -16.19 -19.16 16.46
C MET A 28 -15.97 -19.66 15.03
N PRO A 29 -17.01 -20.21 14.38
CA PRO A 29 -16.92 -20.69 13.01
C PRO A 29 -16.47 -19.58 12.05
N THR A 30 -15.37 -19.83 11.33
CA THR A 30 -14.80 -18.88 10.39
C THR A 30 -14.69 -19.50 9.01
N ILE A 31 -15.00 -18.71 7.98
CA ILE A 31 -14.94 -19.14 6.59
C ILE A 31 -13.89 -18.29 5.87
N LEU A 32 -12.86 -18.93 5.34
CA LEU A 32 -11.93 -18.30 4.41
C LEU A 32 -12.50 -18.44 2.99
N PRO A 33 -12.82 -17.33 2.31
CA PRO A 33 -13.43 -17.40 1.00
C PRO A 33 -12.43 -17.91 -0.04
N CYS A 34 -12.87 -18.86 -0.86
CA CYS A 34 -12.19 -19.24 -2.09
C CYS A 34 -13.28 -19.59 -3.10
N ILE A 35 -13.55 -18.68 -4.02
CA ILE A 35 -14.66 -18.81 -4.98
C ILE A 35 -14.10 -18.60 -6.37
N ASP A 36 -14.22 -19.63 -7.20
CA ASP A 36 -13.95 -19.55 -8.63
C ASP A 36 -15.06 -20.26 -9.39
N THR A 37 -16.08 -19.48 -9.77
CA THR A 37 -17.24 -19.98 -10.51
C THR A 37 -16.93 -20.41 -11.94
N THR A 38 -15.74 -20.06 -12.46
CA THR A 38 -15.29 -20.40 -13.82
C THR A 38 -14.72 -21.82 -13.88
N VAL A 39 -14.32 -22.35 -12.74
CA VAL A 39 -13.71 -23.68 -12.60
C VAL A 39 -14.79 -24.66 -12.12
N ARG A 40 -15.27 -25.54 -13.02
CA ARG A 40 -16.28 -26.57 -12.74
C ARG A 40 -15.80 -27.95 -13.20
N GLY A 41 -16.14 -28.99 -12.44
CA GLY A 41 -15.80 -30.38 -12.78
C GLY A 41 -14.64 -30.95 -11.94
N ALA A 42 -13.75 -31.71 -12.58
CA ALA A 42 -12.69 -32.46 -11.91
C ALA A 42 -11.55 -31.50 -11.49
N VAL A 43 -11.63 -31.02 -10.25
CA VAL A 43 -10.76 -29.97 -9.69
C VAL A 43 -10.17 -30.45 -8.38
N ALA A 44 -8.87 -30.21 -8.18
CA ALA A 44 -8.19 -30.44 -6.91
C ALA A 44 -7.93 -29.12 -6.19
N VAL A 45 -8.31 -29.02 -4.92
CA VAL A 45 -8.12 -27.83 -4.09
C VAL A 45 -7.19 -28.14 -2.94
N ASN A 46 -6.18 -27.28 -2.77
CA ASN A 46 -5.14 -27.42 -1.77
C ASN A 46 -5.14 -26.21 -0.85
N TRP A 47 -5.50 -26.42 0.41
CA TRP A 47 -5.31 -25.43 1.48
C TRP A 47 -4.03 -25.73 2.24
N MET A 48 -3.17 -24.73 2.37
CA MET A 48 -1.89 -24.83 3.09
C MET A 48 -1.85 -23.78 4.19
N VAL A 49 -1.18 -24.11 5.30
CA VAL A 49 -0.88 -23.16 6.38
C VAL A 49 0.63 -22.95 6.44
N GLU A 50 1.03 -21.69 6.55
CA GLU A 50 2.40 -21.29 6.81
C GLU A 50 2.44 -20.62 8.19
N SER A 51 3.29 -21.13 9.07
CA SER A 51 3.45 -20.55 10.41
C SER A 51 4.53 -19.45 10.39
N PRO A 52 4.35 -18.36 11.14
CA PRO A 52 5.37 -17.31 11.25
C PRO A 52 6.73 -17.90 11.66
N GLY A 53 7.78 -17.66 10.86
CA GLY A 53 9.14 -18.15 11.14
C GLY A 53 9.45 -19.56 10.66
N SER A 54 8.53 -20.24 9.97
CA SER A 54 8.76 -21.54 9.33
C SER A 54 8.74 -21.42 7.80
N ASP A 55 9.77 -21.94 7.13
CA ASP A 55 9.84 -22.06 5.66
C ASP A 55 9.05 -23.27 5.13
N LYS A 56 8.43 -24.04 6.03
CA LYS A 56 7.69 -25.25 5.68
C LYS A 56 6.20 -24.96 5.67
N SER A 57 5.62 -24.95 4.47
CA SER A 57 4.17 -24.98 4.27
C SER A 57 3.62 -26.35 4.66
N LYS A 58 2.60 -26.37 5.53
CA LYS A 58 1.93 -27.59 5.97
C LYS A 58 0.59 -27.71 5.25
N MET A 59 0.35 -28.83 4.58
CA MET A 59 -0.93 -29.12 3.94
C MET A 59 -2.04 -29.28 5.01
N VAL A 60 -3.12 -28.52 4.88
CA VAL A 60 -4.25 -28.49 5.82
C VAL A 60 -5.40 -29.33 5.29
N LEU A 61 -5.77 -29.13 4.02
CA LEU A 61 -6.87 -29.83 3.38
C LEU A 61 -6.55 -30.02 1.90
N LEU A 62 -6.67 -31.27 1.43
CA LEU A 62 -6.66 -31.63 0.03
C LEU A 62 -8.04 -32.22 -0.30
N ALA A 63 -8.75 -31.65 -1.27
CA ALA A 63 -9.96 -32.23 -1.84
C ALA A 63 -9.72 -32.52 -3.31
N ASN A 64 -9.94 -33.78 -3.72
CA ASN A 64 -9.70 -34.23 -5.10
C ASN A 64 -11.00 -34.44 -5.90
N GLU A 65 -10.83 -34.83 -7.16
CA GLU A 65 -11.91 -35.08 -8.13
C GLU A 65 -12.91 -36.16 -7.66
N ARG A 66 -12.46 -37.12 -6.84
CA ARG A 66 -13.28 -38.22 -6.30
C ARG A 66 -14.00 -37.85 -5.00
N LYS A 67 -13.96 -36.57 -4.61
CA LYS A 67 -14.42 -36.08 -3.29
C LYS A 67 -13.68 -36.74 -2.11
N GLU A 68 -12.51 -37.32 -2.36
CA GLU A 68 -11.67 -37.83 -1.29
C GLU A 68 -10.96 -36.64 -0.65
N ILE A 69 -11.13 -36.53 0.67
CA ILE A 69 -10.57 -35.45 1.47
C ILE A 69 -9.44 -36.04 2.32
N SER A 70 -8.25 -35.44 2.26
CA SER A 70 -7.07 -35.90 3.03
C SER A 70 -6.35 -34.73 3.73
N GLY A 71 -5.62 -35.03 4.81
CA GLY A 71 -4.89 -34.04 5.63
C GLY A 71 -5.53 -33.76 7.00
N GLY A 72 -5.42 -32.52 7.50
CA GLY A 72 -6.03 -32.08 8.77
C GLY A 72 -7.57 -32.01 8.74
N ALA A 73 -8.15 -32.20 7.56
CA ALA A 73 -9.58 -32.25 7.27
C ALA A 73 -10.33 -33.50 7.75
N SER A 74 -9.63 -34.43 8.43
CA SER A 74 -10.27 -35.50 9.22
C SER A 74 -10.79 -35.01 10.59
N LYS A 75 -10.61 -33.72 10.91
CA LYS A 75 -11.05 -33.11 12.17
C LYS A 75 -12.30 -32.27 11.93
N ALA A 76 -13.31 -32.39 12.81
CA ALA A 76 -14.55 -31.61 12.75
C ALA A 76 -14.32 -30.08 12.74
N SER A 77 -13.15 -29.63 13.21
CA SER A 77 -12.73 -28.24 13.24
C SER A 77 -12.26 -27.68 11.90
N MET A 78 -12.14 -28.45 10.82
CA MET A 78 -11.70 -27.98 9.50
C MET A 78 -12.36 -28.78 8.36
N ARG A 79 -13.09 -28.11 7.46
CA ARG A 79 -13.77 -28.73 6.30
C ARG A 79 -14.01 -27.72 5.19
N LEU A 80 -14.41 -28.17 4.00
CA LEU A 80 -14.96 -27.26 2.99
C LEU A 80 -16.34 -26.75 3.44
N ALA A 81 -16.61 -25.48 3.21
CA ALA A 81 -17.88 -24.85 3.56
C ALA A 81 -19.04 -25.37 2.70
N ASP A 82 -18.76 -25.64 1.41
CA ASP A 82 -19.71 -26.18 0.45
C ASP A 82 -19.41 -27.67 0.17
N HIS A 83 -20.44 -28.51 0.27
CA HIS A 83 -20.36 -29.95 0.00
C HIS A 83 -20.46 -30.25 -1.51
N ASN A 84 -20.97 -29.31 -2.31
CA ASN A 84 -21.14 -29.41 -3.76
C ASN A 84 -20.18 -28.48 -4.51
N PHE A 85 -19.02 -28.18 -3.91
CA PHE A 85 -17.99 -27.27 -4.42
C PHE A 85 -17.63 -27.45 -5.90
N GLN A 86 -17.71 -28.68 -6.45
CA GLN A 86 -17.42 -28.98 -7.86
C GLN A 86 -18.45 -28.41 -8.86
N GLU A 87 -19.70 -28.23 -8.41
CA GLU A 87 -20.80 -27.69 -9.21
C GLU A 87 -20.94 -26.18 -9.02
N THR A 88 -20.68 -25.70 -7.80
CA THR A 88 -20.84 -24.30 -7.40
C THR A 88 -19.59 -23.46 -7.67
N GLY A 89 -18.40 -24.08 -7.72
CA GLY A 89 -17.12 -23.37 -7.77
C GLY A 89 -16.74 -22.70 -6.44
N VAL A 90 -17.39 -23.08 -5.33
CA VAL A 90 -17.14 -22.53 -3.99
C VAL A 90 -16.25 -23.49 -3.21
N PHE A 91 -14.97 -23.17 -3.10
CA PHE A 91 -13.94 -23.98 -2.46
C PHE A 91 -13.53 -23.45 -1.06
N SER A 92 -14.36 -22.58 -0.47
CA SER A 92 -14.11 -21.89 0.80
C SER A 92 -13.83 -22.86 1.95
N LEU A 93 -12.86 -22.53 2.80
CA LEU A 93 -12.48 -23.33 3.97
C LEU A 93 -13.26 -22.87 5.19
N PHE A 94 -13.98 -23.79 5.82
CA PHE A 94 -14.54 -23.64 7.14
C PHE A 94 -13.53 -24.14 8.18
N PHE A 95 -13.28 -23.34 9.22
CA PHE A 95 -12.49 -23.79 10.36
C PHE A 95 -12.93 -23.17 11.69
N LEU A 96 -12.63 -23.88 12.78
CA LEU A 96 -12.73 -23.41 14.16
C LEU A 96 -11.31 -23.06 14.64
N PRO A 97 -10.98 -21.77 14.77
CA PRO A 97 -9.67 -21.35 15.28
C PRO A 97 -9.53 -21.77 16.75
N LYS A 98 -8.35 -22.24 17.11
CA LYS A 98 -7.96 -22.53 18.49
C LYS A 98 -6.84 -21.59 18.88
N MET A 99 -7.08 -20.73 19.87
CA MET A 99 -6.08 -19.80 20.38
C MET A 99 -6.52 -19.29 21.76
N GLU A 100 -5.65 -19.40 22.77
CA GLU A 100 -5.89 -18.84 24.11
C GLU A 100 -5.87 -17.30 24.04
N ASP A 101 -7.03 -16.69 23.75
CA ASP A 101 -7.07 -15.30 23.28
C ASP A 101 -7.41 -14.24 24.33
N ILE A 102 -8.00 -14.62 25.46
CA ILE A 102 -8.35 -13.68 26.53
C ILE A 102 -8.09 -14.31 27.90
N THR A 103 -7.17 -13.71 28.65
CA THR A 103 -6.87 -14.12 30.04
C THR A 103 -7.26 -13.03 31.02
N VAL A 104 -7.96 -13.43 32.08
CA VAL A 104 -8.31 -12.58 33.22
C VAL A 104 -7.54 -13.09 34.44
N ALA A 105 -6.78 -12.22 35.09
CA ALA A 105 -6.03 -12.56 36.29
C ALA A 105 -6.30 -11.56 37.43
N PRO A 106 -6.64 -12.00 38.66
CA PRO A 106 -6.89 -13.39 39.05
C PRO A 106 -8.18 -13.97 38.43
N ALA A 107 -8.31 -15.29 38.43
CA ALA A 107 -9.52 -15.97 37.97
C ALA A 107 -10.72 -15.53 38.84
N ALA A 108 -11.88 -15.35 38.22
CA ALA A 108 -13.09 -14.96 38.93
C ALA A 108 -13.48 -16.01 40.00
N PRO A 109 -14.04 -15.60 41.15
CA PRO A 109 -14.40 -14.22 41.53
C PRO A 109 -13.19 -13.39 42.01
N ILE A 110 -13.14 -12.13 41.57
CA ILE A 110 -12.02 -11.22 41.86
C ILE A 110 -12.23 -10.55 43.22
N PRO A 111 -11.27 -10.64 44.17
CA PRO A 111 -11.40 -9.99 45.47
C PRO A 111 -11.45 -8.47 45.36
N GLN A 112 -12.22 -7.82 46.23
CA GLN A 112 -12.20 -6.36 46.36
C GLN A 112 -10.81 -5.86 46.73
N HIS A 113 -10.48 -4.65 46.29
CA HIS A 113 -9.18 -4.00 46.46
C HIS A 113 -7.99 -4.73 45.82
N SER A 114 -8.24 -5.80 45.07
CA SER A 114 -7.20 -6.48 44.29
C SER A 114 -6.89 -5.74 42.98
N THR A 115 -5.94 -6.25 42.20
CA THR A 115 -5.64 -5.73 40.86
C THR A 115 -6.10 -6.71 39.79
N LEU A 116 -7.10 -6.31 39.02
CA LEU A 116 -7.56 -7.03 37.84
C LEU A 116 -6.59 -6.78 36.67
N ARG A 117 -6.22 -7.84 35.96
CA ARG A 117 -5.43 -7.80 34.73
C ARG A 117 -6.21 -8.45 33.60
N LEU A 118 -6.42 -7.70 32.53
CA LEU A 118 -7.05 -8.16 31.30
C LEU A 118 -5.97 -8.29 30.23
N ILE A 119 -5.82 -9.47 29.66
CA ILE A 119 -4.76 -9.79 28.71
C ILE A 119 -5.43 -10.31 27.44
N ALA A 120 -5.10 -9.69 26.30
CA ALA A 120 -5.54 -10.15 24.98
C ALA A 120 -4.33 -10.31 24.07
N SER A 121 -4.28 -11.41 23.33
CA SER A 121 -3.23 -11.69 22.35
C SER A 121 -3.85 -12.03 21.01
N VAL A 122 -3.10 -11.83 19.92
CA VAL A 122 -3.52 -12.18 18.55
C VAL A 122 -2.34 -12.82 17.86
N ASN A 123 -2.58 -13.87 17.09
CA ASN A 123 -1.56 -14.59 16.34
C ASN A 123 -1.93 -14.65 14.86
N PRO A 124 -1.06 -14.16 13.94
CA PRO A 124 0.18 -13.46 14.23
C PRO A 124 -0.07 -12.02 14.74
N ASP A 125 0.78 -11.56 15.66
CA ASP A 125 0.69 -10.20 16.24
C ASP A 125 0.83 -9.09 15.18
N SER A 126 1.36 -9.42 14.00
CA SER A 126 1.46 -8.56 12.83
C SER A 126 0.13 -8.31 12.10
N ALA A 127 -0.90 -9.13 12.34
CA ALA A 127 -2.21 -9.00 11.67
C ALA A 127 -3.04 -7.82 12.20
N ILE A 128 -2.64 -7.25 13.34
CA ILE A 128 -3.42 -6.22 14.05
C ILE A 128 -2.65 -4.92 14.19
N SER A 129 -3.40 -3.82 14.14
CA SER A 129 -2.90 -2.46 14.33
C SER A 129 -2.99 -2.03 15.80
N LYS A 130 -4.06 -2.39 16.51
CA LYS A 130 -4.27 -2.02 17.93
C LYS A 130 -5.23 -2.98 18.63
N ILE A 131 -5.01 -3.22 19.93
CA ILE A 131 -5.99 -3.82 20.84
C ILE A 131 -6.34 -2.79 21.90
N THR A 132 -7.62 -2.65 22.23
CA THR A 132 -8.12 -1.75 23.28
C THR A 132 -9.13 -2.45 24.17
N TRP A 133 -9.17 -2.07 25.43
CA TRP A 133 -10.11 -2.58 26.42
C TRP A 133 -11.10 -1.49 26.80
N VAL A 134 -12.37 -1.85 26.97
CA VAL A 134 -13.45 -0.94 27.40
C VAL A 134 -14.04 -1.47 28.69
N SER A 135 -14.18 -0.58 29.68
CA SER A 135 -14.83 -0.88 30.96
C SER A 135 -16.35 -1.04 30.80
N PRO A 136 -17.05 -1.60 31.80
CA PRO A 136 -18.52 -1.70 31.79
C PRO A 136 -19.23 -0.35 31.57
N ASP A 137 -18.62 0.75 32.02
CA ASP A 137 -19.13 2.12 31.85
C ASP A 137 -18.86 2.71 30.45
N GLY A 138 -18.27 1.93 29.54
CA GLY A 138 -17.96 2.39 28.18
C GLY A 138 -16.66 3.19 28.06
N VAL A 139 -15.84 3.26 29.11
CA VAL A 139 -14.59 4.04 29.11
C VAL A 139 -13.43 3.18 28.61
N SER A 140 -12.65 3.70 27.66
CA SER A 140 -11.44 3.02 27.18
C SER A 140 -10.38 2.98 28.27
N MET A 141 -9.91 1.77 28.60
CA MET A 141 -8.87 1.53 29.59
C MET A 141 -7.48 1.76 28.99
N LYS A 142 -6.53 2.18 29.84
CA LYS A 142 -5.11 2.22 29.47
C LYS A 142 -4.57 0.80 29.38
N SER A 143 -3.80 0.53 28.32
CA SER A 143 -3.19 -0.78 28.08
C SER A 143 -1.76 -0.67 27.57
N GLU A 144 -0.95 -1.66 27.89
CA GLU A 144 0.45 -1.77 27.49
C GLU A 144 0.66 -3.04 26.64
N ARG A 145 1.43 -2.94 25.55
CA ARG A 145 1.81 -4.12 24.76
C ARG A 145 3.05 -4.76 25.39
N LYS A 146 2.99 -6.05 25.67
CA LYS A 146 4.11 -6.83 26.23
C LYS A 146 4.56 -7.91 25.24
N PRO A 147 5.88 -8.03 25.00
CA PRO A 147 6.42 -9.13 24.21
C PRO A 147 5.94 -10.48 24.77
N ASN A 148 5.48 -11.37 23.90
CA ASN A 148 5.02 -12.74 24.21
C ASN A 148 3.78 -12.87 25.12
N THR A 149 3.22 -11.79 25.66
CA THR A 149 2.01 -11.81 26.51
C THR A 149 0.80 -11.16 25.82
N GLY A 150 1.03 -10.26 24.87
CA GLY A 150 -0.03 -9.49 24.21
C GLY A 150 -0.30 -8.14 24.88
N THR A 151 -1.51 -7.61 24.69
CA THR A 151 -1.93 -6.31 25.22
C THR A 151 -2.59 -6.47 26.58
N VAL A 152 -1.98 -5.84 27.60
CA VAL A 152 -2.39 -5.94 29.00
C VAL A 152 -3.02 -4.63 29.46
N ALA A 153 -4.26 -4.69 29.97
CA ALA A 153 -4.88 -3.62 30.75
C ALA A 153 -4.91 -4.00 32.23
N LYS A 154 -4.74 -3.02 33.12
CA LYS A 154 -4.74 -3.22 34.57
C LYS A 154 -5.74 -2.28 35.23
N LEU A 155 -6.53 -2.82 36.15
CA LEU A 155 -7.42 -2.07 37.03
C LEU A 155 -7.05 -2.37 38.49
N PRO A 156 -6.28 -1.48 39.15
CA PRO A 156 -5.97 -1.63 40.57
C PRO A 156 -7.17 -1.24 41.43
N GLN A 157 -7.23 -1.81 42.64
CA GLN A 157 -8.26 -1.52 43.66
C GLN A 157 -9.70 -1.77 43.19
N VAL A 158 -9.96 -2.94 42.61
CA VAL A 158 -11.30 -3.32 42.11
C VAL A 158 -12.37 -3.16 43.19
N LEU A 159 -13.43 -2.43 42.88
CA LEU A 159 -14.61 -2.20 43.71
C LEU A 159 -15.84 -2.93 43.13
N ASN A 160 -16.92 -3.02 43.91
CA ASN A 160 -18.18 -3.61 43.42
C ASN A 160 -18.77 -2.87 42.22
N ASN A 161 -18.54 -1.56 42.12
CA ASN A 161 -19.03 -0.75 41.01
C ASN A 161 -18.27 -1.04 39.69
N ASP A 162 -17.10 -1.67 39.77
CA ASP A 162 -16.31 -2.07 38.59
C ASP A 162 -16.79 -3.42 38.01
N SER A 163 -17.82 -4.02 38.60
CA SER A 163 -18.39 -5.28 38.13
C SER A 163 -19.19 -5.08 36.84
N GLY A 164 -18.96 -5.96 35.87
CA GLY A 164 -19.67 -5.91 34.60
C GLY A 164 -18.89 -6.55 33.46
N THR A 165 -19.32 -6.26 32.23
CA THR A 165 -18.72 -6.80 31.01
C THR A 165 -17.64 -5.86 30.48
N TYR A 166 -16.41 -6.34 30.48
CA TYR A 166 -15.29 -5.68 29.81
C TYR A 166 -15.22 -6.15 28.36
N VAL A 167 -15.05 -5.22 27.43
CA VAL A 167 -15.02 -5.52 26.00
C VAL A 167 -13.61 -5.33 25.45
N CYS A 168 -13.07 -6.36 24.81
CA CYS A 168 -11.84 -6.30 24.04
C CYS A 168 -12.17 -5.94 22.58
N MET A 169 -11.62 -4.85 22.09
CA MET A 169 -11.71 -4.45 20.68
C MET A 169 -10.36 -4.64 20.01
N VAL A 170 -10.35 -5.45 18.96
CA VAL A 170 -9.18 -5.71 18.13
C VAL A 170 -9.35 -4.98 16.80
N ARG A 171 -8.38 -4.15 16.43
CA ARG A 171 -8.31 -3.50 15.12
C ARG A 171 -7.29 -4.23 14.25
N SER A 172 -7.74 -4.76 13.12
CA SER A 172 -6.85 -5.28 12.08
C SER A 172 -6.17 -4.13 11.32
N TRP A 173 -5.17 -4.44 10.51
CA TRP A 173 -4.80 -3.56 9.40
C TRP A 173 -5.93 -3.56 8.35
N ALA A 174 -6.14 -2.45 7.64
CA ALA A 174 -6.97 -2.49 6.44
C ALA A 174 -6.31 -3.41 5.39
N PRO A 175 -7.11 -4.00 4.47
CA PRO A 175 -6.60 -4.86 3.41
C PRO A 175 -5.50 -4.15 2.62
N LEU A 176 -4.43 -4.87 2.31
CA LEU A 176 -3.31 -4.34 1.55
C LEU A 176 -3.74 -4.16 0.09
N ILE A 177 -3.71 -2.91 -0.41
CA ILE A 177 -4.02 -2.65 -1.81
C ILE A 177 -2.77 -2.88 -2.65
N SER A 178 -2.72 -4.00 -3.35
CA SER A 178 -1.66 -4.29 -4.33
C SER A 178 -1.98 -3.64 -5.67
N THR A 179 -1.13 -2.72 -6.15
CA THR A 179 -1.39 -2.01 -7.41
C THR A 179 -0.13 -1.57 -8.15
N ALA A 180 -0.30 -1.21 -9.42
CA ALA A 180 0.78 -0.75 -10.27
C ALA A 180 0.40 0.44 -11.14
N THR A 181 1.40 1.25 -11.50
CA THR A 181 1.25 2.39 -12.42
C THR A 181 2.47 2.59 -13.30
N LYS A 182 2.34 3.41 -14.34
CA LYS A 182 3.46 3.88 -15.15
C LYS A 182 4.19 5.01 -14.42
N ALA A 183 5.50 5.06 -14.56
CA ALA A 183 6.28 6.18 -14.03
C ALA A 183 5.77 7.50 -14.61
N GLN A 184 5.64 8.50 -13.74
CA GLN A 184 5.13 9.85 -14.04
C GLN A 184 3.65 9.90 -14.46
N ALA A 185 2.92 8.77 -14.49
CA ALA A 185 1.48 8.81 -14.67
C ALA A 185 0.81 9.22 -13.36
N SER A 186 -0.28 9.98 -13.46
CA SER A 186 -1.13 10.32 -12.32
C SER A 186 -1.74 9.05 -11.71
N PHE A 187 -1.54 8.86 -10.42
CA PHE A 187 -2.04 7.73 -9.64
C PHE A 187 -2.71 8.26 -8.37
N THR A 188 -3.93 7.82 -8.10
CA THR A 188 -4.66 8.20 -6.90
C THR A 188 -4.43 7.18 -5.81
N LEU A 189 -3.75 7.59 -4.75
CA LEU A 189 -3.59 6.83 -3.52
C LEU A 189 -4.82 7.07 -2.64
N THR A 190 -5.57 6.00 -2.38
CA THR A 190 -6.77 6.02 -1.54
C THR A 190 -6.42 5.92 -0.06
N CYS A 191 -7.08 6.74 0.74
CA CYS A 191 -7.04 6.68 2.21
C CYS A 191 -8.38 6.16 2.77
N PRO A 192 -8.46 5.83 4.07
CA PRO A 192 -9.72 5.40 4.68
C PRO A 192 -10.86 6.41 4.45
N PRO A 193 -12.08 5.96 4.12
CA PRO A 193 -13.21 6.84 3.83
C PRO A 193 -13.86 7.36 5.12
N VAL A 194 -13.07 8.02 5.96
CA VAL A 194 -13.49 8.63 7.22
C VAL A 194 -13.17 10.11 7.21
N GLN A 195 -14.05 10.93 7.81
CA GLN A 195 -13.80 12.35 8.00
C GLN A 195 -12.89 12.54 9.21
N GLY A 196 -11.59 12.68 8.99
CA GLY A 196 -10.59 12.79 10.04
C GLY A 196 -10.19 14.22 10.40
N ASP A 197 -9.52 14.34 11.54
CA ASP A 197 -8.93 15.58 12.06
C ASP A 197 -7.50 15.77 11.53
N TYR A 198 -6.80 14.67 11.30
CA TYR A 198 -5.39 14.66 11.04
C TYR A 198 -5.02 13.49 10.12
N VAL A 199 -4.10 13.70 9.19
CA VAL A 199 -3.62 12.66 8.28
C VAL A 199 -2.10 12.57 8.26
N LEU A 200 -1.60 11.34 8.32
CA LEU A 200 -0.20 10.99 8.12
C LEU A 200 -0.09 10.07 6.92
N LEU A 201 0.76 10.45 5.96
CA LEU A 201 1.15 9.60 4.86
C LEU A 201 2.60 9.18 5.03
N HIS A 202 2.80 7.89 5.23
CA HIS A 202 4.11 7.28 5.28
C HIS A 202 4.41 6.49 4.02
N TRP A 203 5.68 6.43 3.64
CA TRP A 203 6.18 5.63 2.52
C TRP A 203 7.40 4.83 2.96
N MET A 204 7.43 3.56 2.57
CA MET A 204 8.57 2.69 2.70
C MET A 204 9.12 2.31 1.33
N PRO A 205 10.44 2.45 1.11
CA PRO A 205 11.07 2.06 -0.14
C PRO A 205 11.05 0.54 -0.34
N PRO A 206 11.16 0.07 -1.59
CA PRO A 206 11.06 -1.33 -1.97
C PRO A 206 12.37 -2.11 -1.72
N ASP A 207 13.42 -1.44 -1.21
CA ASP A 207 14.75 -2.03 -1.01
C ASP A 207 14.82 -2.71 0.36
N PRO A 208 15.07 -4.03 0.43
CA PRO A 208 15.17 -4.76 1.71
C PRO A 208 16.30 -4.25 2.61
N ARG A 209 17.33 -3.58 2.06
CA ARG A 209 18.40 -2.97 2.87
C ARG A 209 17.97 -1.68 3.61
N LYS A 210 16.80 -1.15 3.29
CA LYS A 210 16.21 0.05 3.91
C LYS A 210 14.85 -0.23 4.57
N GLN A 211 14.46 -1.51 4.68
CA GLN A 211 13.28 -1.94 5.43
C GLN A 211 13.50 -1.66 6.92
N GLY A 212 12.94 -0.55 7.40
CA GLY A 212 13.00 -0.17 8.80
C GLY A 212 12.52 1.26 9.08
N ASN A 213 12.68 2.16 8.11
CA ASN A 213 12.30 3.56 8.29
C ASN A 213 11.15 3.92 7.35
N PHE A 214 9.93 3.86 7.89
CA PHE A 214 8.80 4.60 7.31
C PHE A 214 9.19 6.06 7.21
N LYS A 215 9.16 6.60 6.01
CA LYS A 215 9.41 8.02 5.79
C LYS A 215 8.08 8.76 5.76
N LEU A 216 7.94 9.79 6.60
CA LEU A 216 6.82 10.71 6.51
C LEU A 216 6.92 11.52 5.20
N VAL A 217 5.91 11.36 4.35
CA VAL A 217 5.79 11.97 3.02
C VAL A 217 4.94 13.24 3.11
N TYR A 218 3.81 13.13 3.80
CA TYR A 218 2.83 14.18 3.94
C TYR A 218 2.17 14.10 5.31
N GLN A 219 1.95 15.24 5.92
CA GLN A 219 1.20 15.39 7.16
C GLN A 219 0.32 16.63 7.03
N TYR A 220 -0.93 16.51 7.48
CA TYR A 220 -1.84 17.64 7.53
C TYR A 220 -2.68 17.60 8.80
N ASP A 221 -2.69 18.71 9.52
CA ASP A 221 -3.53 18.97 10.69
C ASP A 221 -4.61 19.97 10.31
N ARG A 222 -5.84 19.47 10.24
CA ARG A 222 -7.02 20.25 9.85
C ARG A 222 -7.29 21.40 10.81
N TRP A 223 -7.14 21.17 12.12
CA TRP A 223 -7.48 22.14 13.16
C TRP A 223 -6.43 23.24 13.31
N ARG A 224 -5.18 22.94 12.95
CA ARG A 224 -4.09 23.93 12.94
C ARG A 224 -3.86 24.58 11.58
N GLY A 225 -4.51 24.07 10.53
CA GLY A 225 -4.25 24.49 9.14
C GLY A 225 -2.79 24.29 8.71
N SER A 226 -2.06 23.40 9.39
CA SER A 226 -0.63 23.21 9.16
C SER A 226 -0.38 21.95 8.34
N PHE A 227 0.57 22.04 7.40
CA PHE A 227 1.02 20.91 6.61
C PHE A 227 2.52 20.78 6.67
N LEU A 228 3.00 19.54 6.73
CA LEU A 228 4.41 19.22 6.56
C LEU A 228 4.53 18.28 5.37
N MET A 229 5.36 18.68 4.40
CA MET A 229 5.64 17.88 3.21
C MET A 229 7.14 17.65 3.11
N SER A 230 7.55 16.40 2.91
CA SER A 230 8.96 16.10 2.73
C SER A 230 9.45 16.60 1.36
N GLU A 231 10.68 17.10 1.28
CA GLU A 231 11.37 17.49 0.03
C GLU A 231 11.30 16.42 -1.08
N GLN A 232 11.33 15.14 -0.71
CA GLN A 232 11.21 14.00 -1.65
C GLN A 232 9.80 13.83 -2.22
N SER A 233 8.82 14.61 -1.74
CA SER A 233 7.39 14.39 -1.93
C SER A 233 6.70 15.57 -2.62
N ARG A 234 7.45 16.47 -3.28
CA ARG A 234 6.90 17.62 -4.03
C ARG A 234 5.87 17.25 -5.12
N ARG A 235 5.70 15.95 -5.40
CA ARG A 235 4.74 15.39 -6.37
C ARG A 235 3.49 14.78 -5.73
N VAL A 236 3.35 14.92 -4.42
CA VAL A 236 2.17 14.47 -3.68
C VAL A 236 1.24 15.66 -3.50
N GLN A 237 0.02 15.51 -4.00
CA GLN A 237 -1.03 16.52 -3.90
C GLN A 237 -2.28 15.85 -3.36
N LEU A 238 -3.20 16.63 -2.77
CA LEU A 238 -4.55 16.12 -2.49
C LEU A 238 -5.26 15.83 -3.81
N ALA A 239 -6.04 14.75 -3.86
CA ALA A 239 -6.68 14.27 -5.08
C ALA A 239 -7.79 15.20 -5.63
N GLY A 240 -8.17 16.24 -4.88
CA GLY A 240 -9.25 17.15 -5.23
C GLY A 240 -10.63 16.50 -5.01
N PRO A 241 -11.73 17.20 -5.39
CA PRO A 241 -13.10 16.74 -5.15
C PRO A 241 -13.33 15.29 -5.62
N PRO A 242 -13.95 14.41 -4.80
CA PRO A 242 -14.70 14.70 -3.58
C PRO A 242 -13.84 14.86 -2.30
N TYR A 243 -12.52 14.70 -2.39
CA TYR A 243 -11.62 14.78 -1.26
C TYR A 243 -11.29 16.25 -0.94
N ASN A 244 -11.52 16.62 0.32
CA ASN A 244 -11.24 17.96 0.82
C ASN A 244 -10.64 17.84 2.23
N ALA A 245 -9.42 18.35 2.38
CA ALA A 245 -8.68 18.34 3.63
C ALA A 245 -9.40 19.12 4.74
N GLU A 246 -10.08 20.22 4.41
CA GLU A 246 -10.89 21.01 5.35
C GLU A 246 -12.17 20.29 5.78
N ALA A 247 -12.67 19.36 4.95
CA ALA A 247 -13.79 18.49 5.28
C ALA A 247 -13.34 17.19 6.00
N GLY A 248 -12.03 17.01 6.22
CA GLY A 248 -11.46 15.80 6.80
C GLY A 248 -11.42 14.61 5.85
N SER A 249 -11.66 14.80 4.55
CA SER A 249 -11.64 13.74 3.54
C SER A 249 -10.31 13.76 2.79
N PHE A 250 -9.53 12.69 2.94
CA PHE A 250 -8.17 12.61 2.43
C PHE A 250 -8.05 11.56 1.34
N SER A 251 -7.33 11.88 0.27
CA SER A 251 -6.74 10.97 -0.71
C SER A 251 -5.73 11.77 -1.52
N PHE A 252 -4.73 11.10 -2.08
CA PHE A 252 -3.58 11.77 -2.67
C PHE A 252 -3.43 11.46 -4.15
N LEU A 253 -3.13 12.48 -4.95
CA LEU A 253 -2.66 12.34 -6.32
C LEU A 253 -1.14 12.33 -6.33
N LEU A 254 -0.57 11.29 -6.94
CA LEU A 254 0.86 11.04 -7.04
C LEU A 254 1.26 10.91 -8.51
N ALA A 255 2.45 11.40 -8.87
CA ALA A 255 3.09 11.10 -10.16
C ALA A 255 4.42 10.37 -9.90
N PRO A 256 4.38 9.07 -9.52
CA PRO A 256 5.52 8.40 -8.93
C PRO A 256 6.63 8.14 -9.96
N GLY A 257 7.87 8.35 -9.55
CA GLY A 257 9.06 7.86 -10.24
C GLY A 257 9.34 6.39 -9.93
N LEU A 258 10.26 5.78 -10.69
CA LEU A 258 10.64 4.37 -10.50
C LEU A 258 11.13 4.06 -9.07
N LYS A 259 11.79 5.01 -8.40
CA LYS A 259 12.31 4.83 -7.02
C LYS A 259 11.27 5.07 -5.94
N GLU A 260 10.09 5.57 -6.31
CA GLU A 260 8.99 5.92 -5.38
C GLU A 260 7.96 4.79 -5.27
N GLY A 261 8.10 3.68 -6.02
CA GLY A 261 7.35 2.48 -5.70
C GLY A 261 7.69 1.96 -4.30
N GLY A 262 6.85 1.09 -3.74
CA GLY A 262 7.00 0.61 -2.36
C GLY A 262 5.67 0.56 -1.62
N LEU A 263 5.73 0.50 -0.29
CA LEU A 263 4.55 0.42 0.57
C LEU A 263 4.20 1.79 1.14
N TYR A 264 3.01 2.29 0.79
CA TYR A 264 2.40 3.49 1.34
C TYR A 264 1.45 3.12 2.48
N SER A 265 1.46 3.90 3.55
CA SER A 265 0.52 3.81 4.67
C SER A 265 -0.13 5.17 4.86
N CYS A 266 -1.44 5.26 4.64
CA CYS A 266 -2.22 6.46 4.90
C CYS A 266 -3.01 6.27 6.20
N ASP A 267 -2.62 7.01 7.23
CA ASP A 267 -3.22 6.96 8.56
C ASP A 267 -4.05 8.22 8.77
N VAL A 268 -5.37 8.07 8.84
CA VAL A 268 -6.33 9.13 9.14
C VAL A 268 -6.75 8.99 10.59
N LEU A 269 -6.49 10.03 11.38
CA LEU A 269 -6.82 10.09 12.80
C LEU A 269 -8.09 10.91 12.98
N LEU A 270 -9.03 10.35 13.74
CA LEU A 270 -10.28 10.99 14.16
C LEU A 270 -10.38 10.81 15.68
N ASN A 271 -10.25 11.90 16.43
CA ASN A 271 -10.08 11.87 17.89
C ASN A 271 -8.92 10.90 18.28
N ASP A 272 -9.17 9.96 19.20
CA ASP A 272 -8.19 8.95 19.65
C ASP A 272 -8.06 7.73 18.73
N ASN A 273 -8.74 7.74 17.58
CA ASN A 273 -8.82 6.62 16.66
C ASN A 273 -7.97 6.84 15.42
N ALA A 274 -7.03 5.93 15.17
CA ALA A 274 -6.31 5.86 13.91
C ALA A 274 -6.95 4.82 12.97
N PHE A 275 -7.22 5.23 11.74
CA PHE A 275 -7.66 4.38 10.63
C PHE A 275 -6.52 4.34 9.62
N SER A 276 -6.03 3.16 9.27
CA SER A 276 -4.85 2.99 8.42
C SER A 276 -5.22 2.25 7.15
N GLN A 277 -4.88 2.80 5.98
CA GLN A 277 -4.97 2.13 4.67
C GLN A 277 -3.57 1.92 4.11
N ARG A 278 -3.24 0.69 3.72
CA ARG A 278 -1.95 0.36 3.12
C ARG A 278 -2.09 0.08 1.64
N THR A 279 -1.15 0.59 0.84
CA THR A 279 -1.09 0.40 -0.60
C THR A 279 0.32 0.06 -1.04
N GLN A 280 0.50 -1.10 -1.65
CA GLN A 280 1.75 -1.55 -2.23
C GLN A 280 1.79 -1.19 -3.71
N LEU A 281 2.72 -0.33 -4.11
CA LEU A 281 2.78 0.28 -5.44
C LEU A 281 4.01 -0.17 -6.24
N SER A 282 3.78 -0.86 -7.37
CA SER A 282 4.81 -1.12 -8.38
C SER A 282 4.78 -0.06 -9.48
N VAL A 283 5.95 0.50 -9.81
CA VAL A 283 6.08 1.54 -10.82
C VAL A 283 6.83 0.99 -12.02
N LEU A 284 6.21 1.08 -13.21
CA LEU A 284 6.76 0.62 -14.48
C LEU A 284 7.38 1.80 -15.27
N LYS A 285 8.66 1.69 -15.66
CA LYS A 285 9.35 2.68 -16.48
C LYS A 285 10.04 2.03 -17.68
N VAL A 286 9.73 2.50 -18.87
CA VAL A 286 10.47 2.12 -20.08
C VAL A 286 11.59 3.13 -20.33
N LYS A 287 12.76 2.64 -20.73
CA LYS A 287 13.91 3.40 -21.17
C LYS A 287 14.41 2.82 -22.49
N THR A 288 15.02 3.69 -23.28
CA THR A 288 15.59 3.35 -24.57
C THR A 288 17.05 3.77 -24.57
N THR A 289 17.94 2.85 -24.90
CA THR A 289 19.37 3.10 -25.02
C THR A 289 19.77 2.79 -26.46
N GLN A 290 20.33 3.78 -27.17
CA GLN A 290 20.81 3.59 -28.53
C GLN A 290 22.34 3.44 -28.54
N HIS A 291 22.82 2.46 -29.30
CA HIS A 291 24.23 2.25 -29.62
C HIS A 291 24.39 2.14 -31.13
N ALA A 292 25.63 2.31 -31.64
CA ALA A 292 25.91 2.29 -33.07
C ALA A 292 25.44 1.00 -33.79
N SER A 293 25.53 -0.17 -33.12
CA SER A 293 25.19 -1.47 -33.70
C SER A 293 23.87 -2.07 -33.20
N LYS A 294 23.26 -1.50 -32.14
CA LYS A 294 22.07 -2.06 -31.51
C LYS A 294 21.28 -1.01 -30.74
N MET A 295 19.97 -1.17 -30.69
CA MET A 295 19.08 -0.38 -29.86
C MET A 295 18.50 -1.28 -28.76
N GLU A 296 18.68 -0.91 -27.49
CA GLU A 296 18.18 -1.67 -26.36
C GLU A 296 16.96 -0.98 -25.75
N LEU A 297 15.84 -1.69 -25.70
CA LEU A 297 14.64 -1.28 -24.99
C LEU A 297 14.65 -1.94 -23.61
N VAL A 298 14.66 -1.14 -22.55
CA VAL A 298 14.76 -1.60 -21.17
C VAL A 298 13.47 -1.26 -20.44
N CYS A 299 12.81 -2.26 -19.88
CA CYS A 299 11.64 -2.12 -19.03
C CYS A 299 12.05 -2.34 -17.57
N LEU A 300 12.00 -1.26 -16.79
CA LEU A 300 12.34 -1.23 -15.37
C LEU A 300 11.07 -1.24 -14.54
N TYR A 301 11.07 -1.97 -13.43
CA TYR A 301 9.95 -2.02 -12.49
C TYR A 301 10.41 -2.10 -11.04
N SER A 302 9.62 -1.52 -10.14
CA SER A 302 9.85 -1.51 -8.68
C SER A 302 8.92 -2.46 -7.94
N GLU A 303 9.14 -2.63 -6.62
CA GLU A 303 8.32 -3.45 -5.71
C GLU A 303 8.05 -4.85 -6.28
N ARG A 304 9.11 -5.65 -6.35
CA ARG A 304 9.15 -6.93 -7.09
C ARG A 304 8.36 -8.06 -6.42
N SER A 305 8.13 -7.95 -5.12
CA SER A 305 7.40 -8.90 -4.26
C SER A 305 6.00 -9.23 -4.78
N GLN A 306 5.30 -8.25 -5.36
CA GLN A 306 3.93 -8.41 -5.89
C GLN A 306 3.87 -8.70 -7.40
N VAL A 307 5.01 -8.76 -8.10
CA VAL A 307 5.05 -8.93 -9.56
C VAL A 307 5.03 -10.40 -9.92
N GLN A 308 4.03 -10.82 -10.70
CA GLN A 308 3.89 -12.20 -11.18
C GLN A 308 4.69 -12.44 -12.46
N SER A 309 4.57 -11.55 -13.45
CA SER A 309 5.31 -11.67 -14.71
C SER A 309 5.51 -10.33 -15.40
N VAL A 310 6.59 -10.23 -16.18
CA VAL A 310 6.86 -9.07 -17.03
C VAL A 310 7.33 -9.57 -18.41
N ASN A 311 6.73 -9.05 -19.48
CA ASN A 311 7.09 -9.44 -20.84
C ASN A 311 6.97 -8.28 -21.84
N TRP A 312 7.73 -8.38 -22.94
CA TRP A 312 7.64 -7.49 -24.08
C TRP A 312 6.77 -8.08 -25.19
N LYS A 313 5.94 -7.24 -25.82
CA LYS A 313 5.12 -7.56 -26.99
C LYS A 313 5.36 -6.56 -28.11
N TYR A 314 5.47 -7.04 -29.35
CA TYR A 314 5.62 -6.20 -30.54
C TYR A 314 4.32 -6.15 -31.35
N GLN A 315 3.77 -4.96 -31.59
CA GLN A 315 2.56 -4.70 -32.40
C GLN A 315 1.36 -5.64 -32.11
N ASN A 316 1.25 -6.16 -30.90
CA ASN A 316 0.24 -7.17 -30.53
C ASN A 316 0.29 -8.48 -31.37
N LYS A 317 1.38 -8.71 -32.12
CA LYS A 317 1.64 -9.94 -32.88
C LYS A 317 2.30 -10.96 -31.95
N SER A 318 2.00 -12.25 -32.15
CA SER A 318 2.56 -13.36 -31.35
C SER A 318 4.06 -13.64 -31.58
N ARG A 319 4.80 -12.70 -32.18
CA ARG A 319 6.24 -12.83 -32.40
C ARG A 319 6.95 -12.79 -31.05
N GLN A 320 7.54 -13.91 -30.64
CA GLN A 320 8.36 -13.97 -29.43
C GLN A 320 9.61 -13.10 -29.61
N LEU A 321 9.73 -12.08 -28.76
CA LEU A 321 10.94 -11.25 -28.67
C LEU A 321 11.96 -11.96 -27.79
N LYS A 322 13.25 -11.86 -28.15
CA LYS A 322 14.34 -12.32 -27.29
C LYS A 322 14.49 -11.33 -26.13
N MET A 323 14.10 -11.78 -24.94
CA MET A 323 14.14 -10.98 -23.72
C MET A 323 15.32 -11.42 -22.85
N SER A 324 16.06 -10.46 -22.32
CA SER A 324 17.14 -10.66 -21.35
C SER A 324 16.82 -9.98 -20.03
N SER A 325 17.11 -10.64 -18.91
CA SER A 325 17.00 -10.05 -17.57
C SER A 325 18.40 -9.73 -17.04
N ASN A 326 18.89 -8.52 -17.36
CA ASN A 326 20.26 -8.11 -17.01
C ASN A 326 20.42 -7.73 -15.53
N SER A 327 19.33 -7.34 -14.86
CA SER A 327 19.33 -6.99 -13.45
C SER A 327 17.97 -7.25 -12.82
N PRO A 328 17.90 -7.50 -11.50
CA PRO A 328 16.62 -7.69 -10.83
C PRO A 328 15.74 -6.44 -10.95
N GLY A 329 14.48 -6.60 -11.36
CA GLY A 329 13.59 -5.46 -11.64
C GLY A 329 13.77 -4.86 -13.03
N SER A 330 14.41 -5.58 -13.95
CA SER A 330 14.66 -5.13 -15.32
C SER A 330 14.51 -6.26 -16.32
N ILE A 331 13.81 -6.00 -17.42
CA ILE A 331 13.84 -6.85 -18.62
C ILE A 331 14.17 -5.99 -19.84
N SER A 332 15.04 -6.46 -20.72
CA SER A 332 15.39 -5.77 -21.95
C SER A 332 15.16 -6.62 -23.20
N THR A 333 14.93 -5.94 -24.32
CA THR A 333 14.92 -6.53 -25.66
C THR A 333 15.84 -5.73 -26.55
N ILE A 334 16.59 -6.41 -27.41
CA ILE A 334 17.58 -5.79 -28.29
C ILE A 334 17.04 -5.78 -29.72
N LEU A 335 17.08 -4.61 -30.35
CA LEU A 335 16.74 -4.41 -31.75
C LEU A 335 18.02 -4.20 -32.57
N PRO A 336 18.15 -4.85 -33.74
CA PRO A 336 19.27 -4.62 -34.64
C PRO A 336 19.20 -3.21 -35.23
N MET A 337 20.36 -2.58 -35.42
CA MET A 337 20.51 -1.34 -36.20
C MET A 337 21.04 -1.67 -37.59
N PRO A 338 20.61 -0.96 -38.67
CA PRO A 338 19.62 0.12 -38.67
C PRO A 338 18.18 -0.37 -38.46
N ILE A 339 17.31 0.50 -37.95
CA ILE A 339 15.88 0.19 -37.82
C ILE A 339 15.28 0.06 -39.22
N THR A 340 14.61 -1.06 -39.49
CA THR A 340 13.94 -1.36 -40.75
C THR A 340 12.44 -1.25 -40.59
N SER A 341 11.69 -1.26 -41.69
CA SER A 341 10.22 -1.23 -41.65
C SER A 341 9.63 -2.42 -40.88
N GLU A 342 10.37 -3.53 -40.80
CA GLU A 342 9.99 -4.72 -40.02
C GLU A 342 10.23 -4.60 -38.51
N THR A 343 11.20 -3.78 -38.09
CA THR A 343 11.52 -3.58 -36.66
C THR A 343 10.94 -2.28 -36.11
N ALA A 344 10.52 -1.36 -36.97
CA ALA A 344 9.75 -0.18 -36.59
C ALA A 344 8.36 -0.58 -36.06
N GLY A 345 7.87 0.17 -35.07
CA GLY A 345 6.53 -0.01 -34.50
C GLY A 345 6.47 0.12 -32.99
N ASN A 346 5.35 -0.34 -32.43
CA ASN A 346 5.05 -0.21 -31.02
C ASN A 346 5.49 -1.45 -30.24
N TYR A 347 6.44 -1.24 -29.33
CA TYR A 347 6.90 -2.23 -28.37
C TYR A 347 6.24 -1.95 -27.03
N THR A 348 5.45 -2.90 -26.54
CA THR A 348 4.72 -2.76 -25.28
C THR A 348 5.32 -3.69 -24.23
N CYS A 349 5.81 -3.11 -23.13
CA CYS A 349 6.13 -3.86 -21.93
C CYS A 349 4.86 -4.03 -21.11
N THR A 350 4.51 -5.27 -20.77
CA THR A 350 3.38 -5.61 -19.92
C THR A 350 3.86 -6.18 -18.60
N LEU A 351 3.44 -5.57 -17.50
CA LEU A 351 3.69 -6.02 -16.14
C LEU A 351 2.38 -6.55 -15.55
N GLN A 352 2.40 -7.78 -15.06
CA GLN A 352 1.28 -8.44 -14.43
C GLN A 352 1.59 -8.68 -12.96
N LEU A 353 0.69 -8.22 -12.08
CA LEU A 353 0.75 -8.45 -10.65
C LEU A 353 0.10 -9.79 -10.28
N LYS A 354 0.41 -10.30 -9.09
CA LYS A 354 -0.15 -11.56 -8.55
C LYS A 354 -1.67 -11.51 -8.38
N ASN A 355 -2.22 -10.32 -8.07
CA ASN A 355 -3.67 -10.09 -8.00
C ASN A 355 -4.35 -10.01 -9.38
N GLY A 356 -3.63 -10.26 -10.47
CA GLY A 356 -4.15 -10.23 -11.84
C GLY A 356 -4.21 -8.85 -12.50
N GLN A 357 -3.87 -7.76 -11.80
CA GLN A 357 -3.80 -6.43 -12.42
C GLN A 357 -2.66 -6.36 -13.46
N ILE A 358 -2.93 -5.71 -14.59
CA ILE A 358 -1.98 -5.56 -15.70
C ILE A 358 -1.74 -4.09 -16.02
N VAL A 359 -0.46 -3.70 -16.05
CA VAL A 359 -0.01 -2.37 -16.48
C VAL A 359 0.84 -2.47 -17.73
N ARG A 360 0.64 -1.53 -18.66
CA ARG A 360 1.32 -1.54 -19.96
C ARG A 360 2.01 -0.21 -20.23
N ALA A 361 3.23 -0.27 -20.74
CA ALA A 361 3.99 0.89 -21.22
C ALA A 361 4.48 0.62 -22.65
N THR A 362 4.15 1.52 -23.58
CA THR A 362 4.47 1.37 -25.00
C THR A 362 5.55 2.36 -25.41
N GLN A 363 6.59 1.87 -26.08
CA GLN A 363 7.61 2.65 -26.76
C GLN A 363 7.43 2.52 -28.26
N ALA A 364 7.21 3.65 -28.93
CA ALA A 364 7.22 3.72 -30.38
C ALA A 364 8.68 3.79 -30.87
N VAL A 365 9.02 2.94 -31.83
CA VAL A 365 10.30 2.94 -32.55
C VAL A 365 10.01 3.31 -33.99
N SER A 366 10.54 4.44 -34.45
CA SER A 366 10.34 4.97 -35.80
C SER A 366 11.54 4.68 -36.70
N LEU A 367 11.30 4.69 -38.01
CA LEU A 367 12.37 4.66 -39.00
C LEU A 367 13.25 5.92 -38.89
N PRO A 368 14.56 5.83 -39.17
CA PRO A 368 15.38 7.01 -39.39
C PRO A 368 14.83 7.76 -40.62
N TYR A 369 14.67 9.08 -40.50
CA TYR A 369 14.29 9.92 -41.64
C TYR A 369 15.46 9.98 -42.64
N GLU A 370 15.25 9.50 -43.86
CA GLU A 370 16.13 9.80 -44.99
C GLU A 370 15.74 11.17 -45.58
N GLY A 371 16.59 12.18 -45.38
CA GLY A 371 16.57 13.44 -46.13
C GLY A 371 16.10 14.69 -45.38
N ILE A 372 17.08 15.49 -44.89
CA ILE A 372 17.38 16.91 -45.22
C ILE A 372 18.51 17.32 -44.25
N GLU A 373 19.75 16.93 -44.54
CA GLU A 373 20.95 17.61 -44.02
C GLU A 373 22.04 17.52 -45.09
N GLN A 374 21.85 18.24 -46.19
CA GLN A 374 22.91 18.46 -47.19
C GLN A 374 22.97 19.92 -47.69
N SER A 375 22.46 20.90 -46.92
CA SER A 375 22.50 22.31 -47.34
C SER A 375 22.79 23.35 -46.24
N LEU A 376 23.33 22.96 -45.08
CA LEU A 376 23.69 23.92 -44.01
C LEU A 376 25.17 23.92 -43.64
N SER A 377 26.03 23.57 -44.59
CA SER A 377 27.44 23.92 -44.51
C SER A 377 27.82 24.68 -45.78
N VAL A 378 27.81 26.02 -45.71
CA VAL A 378 28.72 26.99 -46.36
C VAL A 378 28.09 28.40 -46.31
N GLN A 379 28.92 29.38 -45.93
CA GLN A 379 28.74 30.84 -45.80
C GLN A 379 28.16 31.37 -44.46
N SER A 380 29.01 31.75 -43.50
CA SER A 380 29.77 33.03 -43.37
C SER A 380 28.95 34.06 -42.58
N ARG A 381 29.20 34.25 -41.28
CA ARG A 381 30.13 35.25 -40.70
C ARG A 381 29.82 36.70 -41.14
N GLU A 382 29.60 37.54 -40.12
CA GLU A 382 29.53 39.02 -40.08
C GLU A 382 28.20 39.69 -40.49
N VAL A 383 27.48 40.25 -39.51
CA VAL A 383 27.19 41.70 -39.40
C VAL A 383 26.99 42.06 -37.91
N GLU A 384 27.72 43.06 -37.43
CA GLU A 384 27.59 43.72 -36.13
C GLU A 384 26.43 44.75 -36.09
N ASN A 385 25.81 44.84 -34.90
CA ASN A 385 25.20 46.01 -34.23
C ASN A 385 24.75 47.25 -35.03
N ILE A 386 23.48 47.67 -34.82
CA ILE A 386 23.13 49.08 -34.55
C ILE A 386 21.95 49.15 -33.54
N TYR A 387 22.18 49.90 -32.45
CA TYR A 387 21.32 50.67 -31.52
C TYR A 387 19.78 50.72 -31.78
N GLU A 388 18.88 50.70 -30.79
CA GLU A 388 18.62 51.82 -29.84
C GLU A 388 17.86 51.37 -28.56
N ASN A 389 18.27 51.98 -27.44
CA ASN A 389 17.55 52.07 -26.16
C ASN A 389 16.71 53.38 -26.16
N PRO A 390 15.55 53.41 -25.49
CA PRO A 390 15.39 54.45 -24.48
C PRO A 390 14.76 53.94 -23.17
N GLU A 391 15.47 54.21 -22.08
CA GLU A 391 14.96 54.32 -20.71
C GLU A 391 13.89 55.41 -20.62
N ASP A 392 12.79 55.17 -19.89
CA ASP A 392 12.43 55.89 -18.65
C ASP A 392 11.02 55.47 -18.18
N VAL A 393 10.90 54.67 -17.12
CA VAL A 393 9.86 54.85 -16.08
C VAL A 393 10.42 54.33 -14.75
N ARG A 394 10.91 55.26 -13.95
CA ARG A 394 11.15 55.10 -12.52
C ARG A 394 9.83 54.96 -11.76
N GLN A 395 9.77 54.05 -10.79
CA GLN A 395 9.18 54.32 -9.47
C GLN A 395 9.66 53.30 -8.42
N ALA A 396 10.10 53.84 -7.29
CA ALA A 396 10.79 53.17 -6.18
C ALA A 396 9.81 52.54 -5.16
N PRO A 397 10.29 51.75 -4.18
CA PRO A 397 9.50 50.83 -3.35
C PRO A 397 9.18 51.40 -1.95
N PRO A 398 8.31 50.74 -1.16
CA PRO A 398 8.38 50.81 0.30
C PRO A 398 8.66 49.42 0.90
N GLU A 399 9.78 49.28 1.61
CA GLU A 399 9.85 49.22 3.09
C GLU A 399 9.49 47.84 3.66
N GLY A 400 10.54 47.15 4.12
CA GLY A 400 10.42 45.84 4.78
C GLY A 400 10.11 45.96 6.26
N PRO A 401 9.68 44.87 6.93
CA PRO A 401 9.60 44.84 8.37
C PRO A 401 10.88 44.22 8.99
N VAL A 402 11.61 45.09 9.67
CA VAL A 402 12.17 44.95 11.03
C VAL A 402 12.21 43.54 11.64
N TYR A 403 13.42 43.09 11.98
CA TYR A 403 13.67 41.97 12.87
C TYR A 403 13.15 42.27 14.29
N MET A 404 12.35 41.36 14.87
CA MET A 404 12.22 41.22 16.32
C MET A 404 12.75 39.84 16.73
N ASP A 405 13.92 39.86 17.35
CA ASP A 405 14.53 38.71 18.03
C ASP A 405 13.96 38.63 19.45
N LEU A 406 13.14 37.63 19.72
CA LEU A 406 12.62 37.36 21.07
C LEU A 406 13.05 35.95 21.48
N LYS A 407 14.17 35.89 22.21
CA LYS A 407 14.55 34.70 22.99
C LYS A 407 13.55 34.50 24.13
N PRO A 408 13.06 33.28 24.37
CA PRO A 408 12.26 33.01 25.55
C PRO A 408 13.18 32.82 26.77
N ARG A 409 12.93 33.62 27.82
CA ARG A 409 13.28 33.28 29.20
C ARG A 409 12.11 33.67 30.10
N GLY A 410 11.81 32.77 31.02
CA GLY A 410 11.21 33.11 32.31
C GLY A 410 9.71 32.90 32.39
N GLU A 411 9.35 32.08 33.36
CA GLU A 411 8.01 31.87 33.93
C GLU A 411 7.25 33.15 34.29
N ASP A 412 5.93 32.98 34.34
CA ASP A 412 4.93 33.79 35.06
C ASP A 412 4.88 35.29 34.74
N ASP A 413 3.81 35.70 34.04
CA ASP A 413 2.87 36.64 34.67
C ASP A 413 1.51 36.72 33.93
N VAL A 414 0.49 36.68 34.77
CA VAL A 414 -0.93 36.90 34.56
C VAL A 414 -1.18 38.29 34.01
N TYR A 415 -2.03 38.46 32.98
CA TYR A 415 -2.99 39.58 32.96
C TYR A 415 -4.25 39.23 32.18
N LYS A 416 -5.37 39.56 32.84
CA LYS A 416 -6.76 39.33 32.51
C LYS A 416 -7.38 40.67 32.10
N GLU A 417 -8.28 40.61 31.11
CA GLU A 417 -9.38 41.55 30.80
C GLU A 417 -9.10 43.05 30.63
N LEU A 418 -9.59 43.58 29.50
CA LEU A 418 -10.35 44.84 29.48
C LEU A 418 -11.26 44.85 28.23
N GLU A 419 -12.55 44.58 28.46
CA GLU A 419 -13.65 44.94 27.58
C GLU A 419 -13.98 46.45 27.69
N ARG A 420 -14.87 46.89 26.78
CA ARG A 420 -15.70 48.13 26.76
C ARG A 420 -15.09 49.32 26.00
N TYR A 421 -15.76 50.05 25.10
CA TYR A 421 -17.18 50.46 24.90
C TYR A 421 -17.51 50.45 23.38
N GLU A 422 -18.72 50.05 22.91
CA GLU A 422 -19.94 50.88 22.65
C GLU A 422 -19.64 52.13 21.78
N GLN A 423 -20.39 52.55 20.75
CA GLN A 423 -21.82 52.48 20.43
C GLN A 423 -22.05 53.16 19.05
N CYS A 424 -23.11 52.77 18.31
CA CYS A 424 -24.03 53.62 17.53
C CYS A 424 -25.07 52.71 16.83
N GLN A 425 -26.27 52.57 17.41
CA GLN A 425 -27.52 53.31 17.12
C GLN A 425 -28.36 52.72 15.98
N SER A 426 -29.47 52.07 16.34
CA SER A 426 -30.83 52.65 16.26
C SER A 426 -31.80 51.86 17.14
#